data_AF-A0A3F2S3Q9-F1
#
_entry.id   AF-A0A3F2S3Q9-F1
#
_cell.length_a   1.000
_cell.length_b   1.000
_cell.length_c   1.000
_cell.angle_alpha   90.00
_cell.angle_beta   90.00
_cell.angle_gamma   90.00
#
_symmetry.space_group_name_H-M   'P 1'
#
loop_
_entity.id
_entity.type
_entity.pdbx_description
1 polymer ?
#
loop_
_entity_poly.entity_id
_entity_poly.type
_entity_poly.pdbx_seq_one_letter_code
_entity_poly.pdbx_strand_id
1 'polypeptide(L)'
;MELLPAAAIAETMELKRGLCLSTNIGQRPSFENAQARSGYIQAKINRCGNLPSLLLTEELSELRSKLFRSKQPKCWNMALYGGGPGFDALGLVFMREYFRAYDVNFHTTVYDNEPGWKAAIDAVEITLGRVGLQNVSLNFQHCDITMDVHAPENKH
;
A
#
# COMPACT_ATOMS: atom_id res chain seq x y z
N MET A 1 -29.01 3.80 10.86
CA MET A 1 -28.20 2.67 10.34
C MET A 1 -29.07 1.96 9.33
N GLU A 2 -28.94 2.29 8.04
CA GLU A 2 -29.74 1.65 6.99
C GLU A 2 -29.25 0.20 6.80
N LEU A 3 -30.18 -0.75 6.88
CA LEU A 3 -29.92 -2.17 6.63
C LEU A 3 -29.67 -2.35 5.14
N LEU A 4 -28.51 -2.89 4.78
CA LEU A 4 -28.18 -3.26 3.41
C LEU A 4 -29.18 -4.30 2.87
N PRO A 5 -29.56 -4.24 1.59
CA PRO A 5 -30.54 -5.15 1.01
C PRO A 5 -30.04 -6.60 1.08
N ALA A 6 -30.94 -7.52 1.45
CA ALA A 6 -30.65 -8.94 1.46
C ALA A 6 -30.40 -9.42 0.02
N ALA A 7 -29.14 -9.70 -0.32
CA ALA A 7 -28.78 -10.31 -1.60
C ALA A 7 -29.55 -11.63 -1.77
N ALA A 8 -30.09 -11.87 -2.96
CA ALA A 8 -30.86 -13.09 -3.23
C ALA A 8 -29.95 -14.31 -2.99
N ILE A 9 -30.46 -15.30 -2.26
CA ILE A 9 -29.68 -16.49 -1.83
C ILE A 9 -28.99 -17.18 -3.02
N ALA A 10 -29.60 -17.14 -4.20
CA ALA A 10 -29.04 -17.66 -5.46
C ALA A 10 -27.75 -16.93 -5.88
N GLU A 11 -27.76 -15.59 -5.89
CA GLU A 11 -26.59 -14.77 -6.23
C GLU A 11 -25.45 -14.97 -5.23
N THR A 12 -25.78 -15.16 -3.96
CA THR A 12 -24.80 -15.43 -2.90
C THR A 12 -24.14 -16.82 -3.06
N MET A 13 -24.91 -17.83 -3.47
CA MET A 13 -24.38 -19.18 -3.72
C MET A 13 -23.53 -19.24 -4.98
N GLU A 14 -23.91 -18.52 -6.03
CA GLU A 14 -23.13 -18.40 -7.27
C GLU A 14 -21.81 -17.68 -7.03
N LEU A 15 -21.83 -16.58 -6.27
CA LEU A 15 -20.63 -15.86 -5.84
C LEU A 15 -19.69 -16.76 -5.01
N LYS A 16 -20.23 -17.50 -4.04
CA LYS A 16 -19.44 -18.44 -3.23
C LYS A 16 -18.79 -19.53 -4.10
N ARG A 17 -19.50 -20.02 -5.12
CA ARG A 17 -18.97 -21.02 -6.08
C ARG A 17 -17.83 -20.43 -6.93
N GLY A 18 -18.00 -19.19 -7.42
CA GLY A 18 -16.96 -18.44 -8.15
C GLY A 18 -15.69 -18.20 -7.33
N LEU A 19 -15.85 -17.84 -6.05
CA LEU A 19 -14.73 -17.62 -5.14
C LEU A 19 -13.99 -18.93 -4.79
N CYS A 20 -14.70 -20.05 -4.66
CA CYS A 20 -14.09 -21.37 -4.39
C CYS A 20 -13.28 -21.92 -5.58
N LEU A 21 -13.62 -21.55 -6.82
CA LEU A 21 -12.85 -21.94 -8.01
C LEU A 21 -11.42 -21.38 -7.98
N SER A 22 -11.23 -20.18 -7.41
CA SER A 22 -9.89 -19.57 -7.27
C SER A 22 -8.94 -20.38 -6.40
N THR A 23 -9.46 -20.98 -5.32
CA THR A 23 -8.70 -21.81 -4.39
C THR A 23 -8.35 -23.20 -4.94
N ASN A 24 -9.16 -23.73 -5.87
CA ASN A 24 -9.04 -25.12 -6.32
C ASN A 24 -8.33 -25.27 -7.66
N ILE A 25 -8.33 -24.24 -8.52
CA ILE A 25 -7.85 -24.35 -9.91
C ILE A 25 -6.85 -23.25 -10.27
N GLY A 26 -6.47 -22.38 -9.33
CA GLY A 26 -5.53 -21.28 -9.57
C GLY A 26 -6.05 -20.20 -10.53
N GLN A 27 -7.34 -20.23 -10.86
CA GLN A 27 -7.96 -19.29 -11.78
C GLN A 27 -8.42 -18.04 -11.01
N ARG A 28 -7.90 -16.88 -11.38
CA ARG A 28 -8.22 -15.61 -10.71
C ARG A 28 -9.73 -15.33 -10.84
N PRO A 29 -10.45 -15.02 -9.74
CA PRO A 29 -11.88 -14.73 -9.83
C PRO A 29 -12.10 -13.48 -10.67
N SER A 30 -13.15 -13.46 -11.50
CA SER A 30 -13.49 -12.27 -12.29
C SER A 30 -13.92 -11.13 -11.37
N PHE A 31 -13.28 -9.97 -11.56
CA PHE A 31 -13.52 -8.74 -10.78
C PHE A 31 -14.57 -7.82 -11.43
N GLU A 32 -15.22 -8.24 -12.51
CA GLU A 32 -16.23 -7.45 -13.21
C GLU A 32 -17.48 -7.21 -12.33
N ASN A 33 -17.81 -8.15 -11.44
CA ASN A 33 -18.90 -7.98 -10.47
C ASN A 33 -18.43 -7.14 -9.25
N ALA A 34 -19.05 -5.97 -9.05
CA ALA A 34 -18.75 -5.06 -7.95
C ALA A 34 -19.00 -5.66 -6.55
N GLN A 35 -19.97 -6.57 -6.41
CA GLN A 35 -20.33 -7.21 -5.14
C GLN A 35 -19.34 -8.32 -4.75
N ALA A 36 -18.68 -8.93 -5.74
CA ALA A 36 -17.63 -9.93 -5.51
C ALA A 36 -16.39 -9.32 -4.83
N ARG A 37 -16.07 -8.06 -5.17
CA ARG A 37 -14.94 -7.31 -4.64
C ARG A 37 -15.09 -7.01 -3.15
N SER A 38 -16.21 -6.42 -2.76
CA SER A 38 -16.47 -6.02 -1.37
C SER A 38 -16.75 -7.24 -0.47
N GLY A 39 -17.55 -8.21 -0.94
CA GLY A 39 -17.90 -9.39 -0.17
C GLY A 39 -16.72 -10.31 0.13
N TYR A 40 -15.81 -10.51 -0.84
CA TYR A 40 -14.60 -11.32 -0.63
C TYR A 40 -13.65 -10.68 0.39
N ILE A 41 -13.40 -9.37 0.27
CA ILE A 41 -12.54 -8.63 1.19
C ILE A 41 -13.17 -8.64 2.59
N GLN A 42 -14.46 -8.35 2.72
CA GLN A 42 -15.16 -8.31 4.00
C GLN A 42 -15.20 -9.69 4.70
N ALA A 43 -15.38 -10.78 3.95
CA ALA A 43 -15.35 -12.13 4.52
C ALA A 43 -13.95 -12.59 4.96
N LYS A 44 -12.88 -12.04 4.36
CA LYS A 44 -11.50 -12.41 4.66
C LYS A 44 -10.82 -11.46 5.66
N ILE A 45 -11.31 -10.24 5.83
CA ILE A 45 -10.73 -9.26 6.75
C ILE A 45 -10.74 -9.76 8.20
N ASN A 46 -11.74 -10.54 8.61
CA ASN A 46 -11.79 -11.16 9.94
C ASN A 46 -10.75 -12.30 10.13
N ARG A 47 -10.39 -13.01 9.06
CA ARG A 47 -9.34 -14.04 9.11
C ARG A 47 -7.94 -13.42 9.17
N CYS A 48 -7.75 -12.32 8.44
CA CYS A 48 -6.52 -11.56 8.44
C CYS A 48 -6.47 -10.52 9.56
N GLY A 49 -7.53 -10.31 10.33
CA GLY A 49 -7.61 -9.31 11.41
C GLY A 49 -7.00 -9.79 12.72
N ASN A 50 -7.02 -11.09 13.01
CA ASN A 50 -6.44 -11.63 14.24
C ASN A 50 -4.92 -11.46 14.33
N LEU A 51 -4.19 -11.55 13.20
CA LEU A 51 -2.74 -11.38 13.19
C LEU A 51 -2.33 -9.92 13.46
N PRO A 52 -2.89 -8.91 12.78
CA PRO A 52 -2.77 -7.51 13.14
C PRO A 52 -3.23 -7.25 14.57
N SER A 53 -4.38 -7.77 15.01
CA SER A 53 -4.84 -7.55 16.39
C SER A 53 -3.90 -8.12 17.45
N LEU A 54 -3.26 -9.27 17.18
CA LEU A 54 -2.27 -9.89 18.08
C LEU A 54 -0.91 -9.20 18.00
N LEU A 55 -0.46 -8.86 16.79
CA LEU A 55 0.86 -8.30 16.54
C LEU A 55 0.90 -6.79 16.73
N LEU A 56 -0.22 -6.06 16.71
CA LEU A 56 -0.31 -4.59 16.77
C LEU A 56 -0.81 -4.07 18.12
N THR A 57 -0.83 -4.89 19.18
CA THR A 57 -1.17 -4.42 20.53
C THR A 57 -0.11 -3.43 21.04
N GLU A 58 -0.47 -2.56 21.98
CA GLU A 58 0.45 -1.53 22.51
C GLU A 58 1.65 -2.16 23.23
N GLU A 59 1.46 -3.31 23.89
CA GLU A 59 2.49 -4.04 24.64
C GLU A 59 3.62 -4.55 23.73
N LEU A 60 3.30 -4.85 22.47
CA LEU A 60 4.29 -5.27 21.48
C LEU A 60 4.87 -4.11 20.68
N SER A 61 4.47 -2.86 20.95
CA SER A 61 4.92 -1.67 20.23
C SER A 61 6.43 -1.50 20.29
N GLU A 62 7.06 -1.67 21.46
CA GLU A 62 8.52 -1.60 21.58
C GLU A 62 9.24 -2.66 20.77
N LEU A 63 8.72 -3.90 20.75
CA LEU A 63 9.32 -4.99 19.98
C LEU A 63 9.20 -4.72 18.48
N ARG A 64 8.04 -4.26 18.01
CA ARG A 64 7.86 -3.84 16.61
C ARG A 64 8.77 -2.69 16.25
N SER A 65 8.88 -1.70 17.13
CA SER A 65 9.79 -0.56 16.95
C SER A 65 11.26 -1.01 16.89
N LYS A 66 11.66 -2.00 17.69
CA LYS A 66 13.00 -2.61 17.63
C LYS A 66 13.22 -3.41 16.35
N LEU A 67 12.24 -4.21 15.92
CA LEU A 67 12.30 -4.97 14.66
C LEU A 67 12.32 -4.03 13.45
N PHE A 68 11.50 -2.99 13.47
CA PHE A 68 11.47 -1.90 12.50
C PHE A 68 12.69 -0.97 12.60
N ARG A 69 13.65 -1.21 13.51
CA ARG A 69 14.97 -0.56 13.49
C ARG A 69 16.10 -1.55 13.24
N SER A 70 15.83 -2.85 13.37
CA SER A 70 16.83 -3.89 13.37
C SER A 70 17.59 -3.90 12.05
N LYS A 71 18.91 -3.70 12.12
CA LYS A 71 19.85 -3.71 10.98
C LYS A 71 19.56 -2.62 9.94
N GLN A 72 18.92 -1.53 10.33
CA GLN A 72 18.51 -0.50 9.38
C GLN A 72 19.60 0.54 9.14
N PRO A 73 19.73 1.00 7.88
CA PRO A 73 20.56 2.15 7.57
C PRO A 73 19.97 3.41 8.23
N LYS A 74 20.80 4.43 8.45
CA LYS A 74 20.37 5.74 8.97
C LYS A 74 19.24 6.38 8.14
N CYS A 75 19.13 6.02 6.87
CA CYS A 75 18.10 6.45 5.95
C CYS A 75 17.73 5.29 5.01
N TRP A 76 16.44 5.07 4.81
CA TRP A 76 15.91 4.18 3.79
C TRP A 76 15.90 4.92 2.46
N ASN A 77 16.82 4.56 1.58
CA ASN A 77 16.85 5.04 0.21
C ASN A 77 16.02 4.11 -0.66
N MET A 78 14.92 4.61 -1.20
CA MET A 78 13.95 3.83 -1.95
C MET A 78 13.82 4.36 -3.37
N ALA A 79 13.81 3.45 -4.33
CA ALA A 79 13.46 3.72 -5.71
C ALA A 79 12.17 2.93 -6.01
N LEU A 80 11.09 3.63 -6.31
CA LEU A 80 9.78 3.04 -6.62
C LEU A 80 9.54 3.18 -8.11
N TYR A 81 9.28 2.07 -8.82
CA TYR A 81 9.09 2.05 -10.26
C TYR A 81 7.64 1.70 -10.60
N GLY A 82 6.92 2.65 -11.19
CA GLY A 82 5.51 2.54 -11.50
C GLY A 82 4.59 2.52 -10.27
N GLY A 83 3.28 2.49 -10.50
CA GLY A 83 2.29 2.23 -9.45
C GLY A 83 1.79 3.47 -8.70
N GLY A 84 2.02 4.67 -9.23
CA GLY A 84 1.41 5.91 -8.73
C GLY A 84 2.34 6.78 -7.87
N PRO A 85 1.80 7.69 -7.04
CA PRO A 85 2.56 8.77 -6.38
C PRO A 85 3.40 8.31 -5.16
N GLY A 86 3.86 7.05 -5.13
CA GLY A 86 4.68 6.53 -4.04
C GLY A 86 3.90 6.06 -2.80
N PHE A 87 2.75 5.40 -2.99
CA PHE A 87 1.93 4.88 -1.89
C PHE A 87 2.68 3.94 -0.95
N ASP A 88 3.63 3.15 -1.48
CA ASP A 88 4.47 2.26 -0.66
C ASP A 88 5.32 3.05 0.36
N ALA A 89 5.90 4.18 -0.08
CA ALA A 89 6.65 5.05 0.82
C ALA A 89 5.73 5.66 1.89
N LEU A 90 4.52 6.09 1.52
CA LEU A 90 3.54 6.62 2.48
C LEU A 90 3.10 5.55 3.49
N GLY A 91 2.87 4.32 3.05
CA GLY A 91 2.58 3.20 3.94
C GLY A 91 3.69 2.96 4.96
N LEU A 92 4.95 3.02 4.54
CA LEU A 92 6.11 2.90 5.43
C LEU A 92 6.23 4.07 6.42
N VAL A 93 5.94 5.29 5.97
CA VAL A 93 5.90 6.47 6.85
C VAL A 93 4.81 6.30 7.91
N PHE A 94 3.61 5.84 7.54
CA PHE A 94 2.55 5.58 8.52
C PHE A 94 2.91 4.43 9.46
N MET A 95 3.56 3.37 8.99
CA MET A 95 4.07 2.31 9.85
C MET A 95 5.13 2.83 10.82
N ARG A 96 6.03 3.73 10.37
CA ARG A 96 6.99 4.40 11.25
C ARG A 96 6.29 5.16 12.37
N GLU A 97 5.30 5.99 12.03
CA GLU A 97 4.52 6.76 13.01
C GLU A 97 3.82 5.83 14.00
N TYR A 98 3.19 4.79 13.48
CA TYR A 98 2.47 3.81 14.28
C TYR A 98 3.39 3.03 15.23
N PHE A 99 4.60 2.68 14.80
CA PHE A 99 5.61 2.00 15.63
C PHE A 99 6.45 2.95 16.47
N ARG A 100 6.18 4.26 16.45
CA ARG A 100 6.96 5.29 17.17
C ARG A 100 8.47 5.21 16.83
N ALA A 101 8.77 4.92 15.57
CA ALA A 101 10.14 4.77 15.05
C ALA A 101 10.69 6.09 14.48
N TYR A 102 10.53 7.19 15.23
CA TYR A 102 10.71 8.57 14.73
C TYR A 102 12.14 8.90 14.24
N ASP A 103 13.11 8.11 14.65
CA ASP A 103 14.51 8.17 14.23
C ASP A 103 14.77 7.61 12.82
N VAL A 104 13.79 6.91 12.23
CA VAL A 104 13.90 6.35 10.87
C VAL A 104 13.59 7.43 9.83
N ASN A 105 14.55 7.62 8.92
CA ASN A 105 14.44 8.56 7.81
C ASN A 105 14.13 7.82 6.50
N PHE A 106 13.33 8.46 5.65
CA PHE A 106 13.02 7.97 4.32
C PHE A 106 13.46 8.98 3.26
N HIS A 107 14.16 8.49 2.25
CA HIS A 107 14.43 9.22 1.02
C HIS A 107 13.96 8.37 -0.14
N THR A 108 12.88 8.80 -0.78
CA THR A 108 12.24 8.03 -1.84
C THR A 108 12.30 8.80 -3.14
N THR A 109 12.67 8.13 -4.22
CA THR A 109 12.47 8.62 -5.59
C THR A 109 11.45 7.73 -6.28
N VAL A 110 10.39 8.34 -6.79
CA VAL A 110 9.35 7.68 -7.59
C VAL A 110 9.70 7.88 -9.06
N TYR A 111 9.77 6.77 -9.77
CA TYR A 111 10.06 6.66 -11.20
C TYR A 111 8.76 6.27 -11.92
N ASP A 112 8.16 7.21 -12.63
CA ASP A 112 6.93 6.98 -13.38
C ASP A 112 6.86 7.94 -14.58
N ASN A 113 6.02 7.63 -15.57
CA ASN A 113 5.82 8.46 -16.76
C ASN A 113 4.44 9.11 -16.80
N GLU A 114 3.54 8.76 -15.89
CA GLU A 114 2.16 9.27 -15.88
C GLU A 114 2.11 10.78 -15.56
N PRO A 115 1.41 11.57 -16.38
CA PRO A 115 1.24 13.00 -16.14
C PRO A 115 0.55 13.29 -14.80
N GLY A 116 1.08 14.26 -14.06
CA GLY A 116 0.50 14.73 -12.80
C GLY A 116 1.11 14.14 -11.54
N TRP A 117 1.87 13.03 -11.63
CA TRP A 117 2.50 12.45 -10.44
C TRP A 117 3.52 13.35 -9.78
N LYS A 118 4.30 14.12 -10.54
CA LYS A 118 5.17 15.13 -9.96
C LYS A 118 4.41 16.09 -9.04
N ALA A 119 3.30 16.66 -9.51
CA ALA A 119 2.51 17.60 -8.72
C ALA A 119 1.88 16.93 -7.49
N ALA A 120 1.42 15.68 -7.62
CA ALA A 120 0.89 14.92 -6.50
C ALA A 120 1.96 14.64 -5.43
N ILE A 121 3.15 14.22 -5.84
CA ILE A 121 4.29 13.95 -4.95
C ILE A 121 4.77 15.22 -4.25
N ASP A 122 4.91 16.33 -4.99
CA ASP A 122 5.27 17.62 -4.41
C ASP A 122 4.23 18.06 -3.35
N ALA A 123 2.93 17.86 -3.62
CA ALA A 123 1.86 18.15 -2.66
C ALA A 123 1.90 17.25 -1.41
N VAL A 124 2.25 15.98 -1.57
CA VAL A 124 2.44 15.04 -0.47
C VAL A 124 3.63 15.45 0.39
N GLU A 125 4.78 15.79 -0.20
CA GLU A 125 5.96 16.24 0.54
C GLU A 125 5.67 17.50 1.36
N ILE A 126 4.99 18.49 0.77
CA ILE A 126 4.52 19.69 1.47
C ILE A 126 3.60 19.33 2.64
N THR A 127 2.68 18.39 2.42
CA THR A 127 1.71 17.96 3.44
C THR A 127 2.42 17.28 4.61
N LEU A 128 3.36 16.36 4.34
CA LEU A 128 4.19 15.71 5.36
C LEU A 128 5.01 16.73 6.16
N GLY A 129 5.58 17.74 5.50
CA GLY A 129 6.27 18.83 6.17
C GLY A 129 5.36 19.62 7.13
N ARG A 130 4.11 19.91 6.73
CA ARG A 130 3.13 20.63 7.55
C ARG A 130 2.67 19.83 8.78
N VAL A 131 2.62 18.50 8.68
CA VAL A 131 2.26 17.63 9.82
C VAL A 131 3.48 17.23 10.67
N GLY A 132 4.64 17.85 10.45
CA GLY A 132 5.84 17.67 11.26
C GLY A 132 6.69 16.44 10.91
N LEU A 133 6.44 15.81 9.76
CA LEU A 133 7.15 14.59 9.32
C LEU A 133 8.36 14.94 8.43
N GLN A 134 9.25 15.81 8.93
CA GLN A 134 10.39 16.36 8.17
C GLN A 134 11.49 15.33 7.82
N ASN A 135 11.44 14.15 8.43
CA ASN A 135 12.37 13.03 8.19
C ASN A 135 11.99 12.18 6.96
N VAL A 136 11.19 12.73 6.06
CA VAL A 136 10.71 12.09 4.83
C VAL A 136 10.96 13.03 3.66
N SER A 137 11.69 12.54 2.66
CA SER A 137 11.87 13.22 1.37
C SER A 137 11.29 12.36 0.26
N LEU A 138 10.53 13.00 -0.63
CA LEU A 138 9.87 12.36 -1.76
C LEU A 138 10.22 13.12 -3.04
N ASN A 139 10.88 12.45 -3.97
CA ASN A 139 11.24 13.00 -5.26
C ASN A 139 10.52 12.26 -6.38
N PHE A 140 10.36 12.93 -7.51
CA PHE A 140 9.85 12.34 -8.74
C PHE A 140 10.90 12.44 -9.84
N GLN A 141 11.14 11.34 -10.53
CA GLN A 141 11.91 11.30 -11.77
C GLN A 141 11.07 10.66 -12.86
N HIS A 142 11.15 11.21 -14.07
CA HIS A 142 10.42 10.65 -15.19
C HIS A 142 11.08 9.33 -15.59
N CYS A 143 10.27 8.27 -15.71
CA CYS A 143 10.76 6.98 -16.18
C CYS A 143 9.61 6.16 -16.76
N ASP A 144 9.74 5.82 -18.03
CA ASP A 144 8.91 4.82 -18.67
C ASP A 144 9.50 3.42 -18.41
N ILE A 145 8.84 2.68 -17.51
CA ILE A 145 9.24 1.32 -17.13
C ILE A 145 9.06 0.29 -18.26
N THR A 146 8.38 0.67 -19.36
CA THR A 146 8.25 -0.18 -20.55
C THR A 146 9.46 -0.04 -21.48
N MET A 147 10.30 0.96 -21.24
CA MET A 147 11.52 1.24 -21.99
C MET A 147 12.77 0.78 -21.20
N ASP A 148 13.88 0.63 -21.91
CA ASP A 148 15.17 0.36 -21.27
C ASP A 148 15.58 1.53 -20.36
N VAL A 149 16.27 1.24 -19.24
CA VAL A 149 16.71 2.27 -18.29
C VAL A 149 17.69 3.29 -18.91
N HIS A 150 18.40 2.91 -19.96
CA HIS A 150 19.32 3.77 -20.70
C HIS A 150 18.70 4.42 -21.94
N ALA A 151 17.40 4.18 -22.19
CA ALA A 151 16.67 4.79 -23.29
C ALA A 151 16.71 6.33 -23.17
N PRO A 152 16.84 7.07 -24.29
CA PRO A 152 16.82 8.54 -24.28
C PRO A 152 15.64 9.15 -23.54
N GLU A 153 14.47 8.52 -23.62
CA GLU A 153 13.22 8.91 -22.96
C GLU A 153 13.35 8.91 -21.42
N ASN A 154 14.25 8.09 -20.87
CA ASN A 154 14.50 7.95 -19.43
C ASN A 154 15.70 8.79 -18.94
N LYS A 155 16.34 9.58 -19.81
CA LYS A 155 17.48 10.45 -19.45
C LYS A 155 17.05 11.85 -19.02
N HIS A 156 16.14 11.97 -18.06
CA HIS A 156 15.64 13.27 -17.59
C HIS A 156 15.53 13.37 -16.07
#